data_AF-B3RRB3-F1
#
_entry.id   AF-B3RRB3-F1
#
_cell.length_a   1.000
_cell.length_b   1.000
_cell.length_c   1.000
_cell.angle_alpha   90.00
_cell.angle_beta   90.00
_cell.angle_gamma   90.00
#
_symmetry.space_group_name_H-M   'P 1'
#
loop_
_entity.id
_entity.type
_entity.pdbx_description
1 polymer ?
#
loop_
_entity_poly.entity_id
_entity_poly.type
_entity_poly.pdbx_seq_one_letter_code
_entity_poly.pdbx_strand_id
1 'polypeptide(L)'
;MILHFQDQYEQNFPSTLEGFGYKFDEDGELRNINSNSPFVFDVSSSGSYNQKRYEALGEVIEKYVYELLVKDCHLEKITLPVDHKKDEPTNFIFVSDDAKTNREKLMILIHGSGVVRAGQWARRLIINDSLESGTQIPYIKRAQQVCNSYKTSFDLSIFNKYHKVTIL
;
A
#
# COMPACT_ATOMS: atom_id res chain seq x y z
N MET A 1 -19.52 21.69 -39.43
CA MET A 1 -19.14 20.38 -38.87
C MET A 1 -17.77 20.54 -38.24
N ILE A 2 -17.71 20.89 -36.96
CA ILE A 2 -16.45 21.08 -36.22
C ILE A 2 -16.13 19.75 -35.55
N LEU A 3 -15.12 19.07 -36.08
CA LEU A 3 -14.59 17.84 -35.49
C LEU A 3 -14.05 18.17 -34.10
N HIS A 4 -14.68 17.63 -33.06
CA HIS A 4 -14.10 17.55 -31.72
C HIS A 4 -12.98 16.50 -31.77
N PHE A 5 -11.76 16.93 -32.10
CA PHE A 5 -10.57 16.15 -31.77
C PHE A 5 -10.38 16.22 -30.26
N GLN A 6 -11.00 15.27 -29.54
CA GLN A 6 -10.51 14.92 -28.21
C GLN A 6 -9.22 14.16 -28.42
N ASP A 7 -8.09 14.86 -28.31
CA ASP A 7 -6.78 14.25 -28.13
C ASP A 7 -6.78 13.52 -26.77
N GLN A 8 -7.29 12.29 -26.76
CA GLN A 8 -7.06 11.33 -25.68
C GLN A 8 -5.65 10.77 -25.86
N TYR A 9 -4.62 11.60 -25.67
CA TYR A 9 -3.29 11.08 -25.41
C TYR A 9 -3.40 10.26 -24.11
N GLU A 10 -3.17 8.94 -24.20
CA GLU A 10 -2.97 8.11 -23.02
C GLU A 10 -1.91 8.80 -22.16
N GLN A 11 -2.35 9.30 -21.01
CA GLN A 11 -1.47 9.98 -20.06
C GLN A 11 -0.61 8.88 -19.43
N ASN A 12 0.57 8.65 -20.02
CA ASN A 12 1.53 7.66 -19.54
C ASN A 12 2.26 8.23 -18.34
N PHE A 13 1.71 7.95 -17.15
CA PHE A 13 2.38 8.26 -15.90
C PHE A 13 3.53 7.27 -15.64
N PRO A 14 4.59 7.70 -14.93
CA PRO A 14 5.67 6.81 -14.52
C PRO A 14 5.16 5.66 -13.63
N SER A 15 5.96 4.59 -13.52
CA SER A 15 5.63 3.41 -12.70
C SER A 15 6.50 3.26 -11.45
N THR A 16 7.39 4.21 -11.18
CA THR A 16 8.31 4.23 -10.04
C THR A 16 8.28 5.58 -9.33
N LEU A 17 8.63 5.62 -8.04
CA LEU A 17 8.67 6.86 -7.26
C LEU A 17 9.66 7.85 -7.88
N GLU A 18 10.83 7.35 -8.29
CA GLU A 18 11.88 8.12 -8.96
C GLU A 18 11.40 8.69 -10.28
N GLY A 19 10.60 7.95 -11.03
CA GLY A 19 9.98 8.43 -12.27
C GLY A 19 9.02 9.60 -12.02
N PHE A 20 8.33 9.62 -10.88
CA PHE A 20 7.55 10.77 -10.43
C PHE A 20 8.41 11.89 -9.81
N GLY A 21 9.72 11.67 -9.65
CA GLY A 21 10.65 12.62 -9.04
C GLY A 21 10.62 12.64 -7.52
N TYR A 22 10.10 11.59 -6.87
CA TYR A 22 10.00 11.50 -5.41
C TYR A 22 10.74 10.28 -4.86
N LYS A 23 11.07 10.36 -3.57
CA LYS A 23 11.53 9.25 -2.74
C LYS A 23 10.97 9.43 -1.33
N PHE A 24 10.94 8.36 -0.55
CA PHE A 24 10.79 8.49 0.90
C PHE A 24 12.17 8.78 1.51
N ASP A 25 12.24 9.72 2.44
CA ASP A 25 13.45 10.02 3.21
C ASP A 25 13.57 9.10 4.44
N GLU A 26 14.55 9.39 5.30
CA GLU A 26 14.85 8.60 6.51
C GLU A 26 13.72 8.65 7.56
N ASP A 27 12.95 9.74 7.55
CA ASP A 27 11.77 9.93 8.42
C ASP A 27 10.49 9.33 7.80
N GLY A 28 10.60 8.77 6.59
CA GLY A 28 9.48 8.16 5.87
C GLY A 28 8.55 9.18 5.24
N GLU A 29 8.99 10.42 5.01
CA GLU A 29 8.22 11.46 4.34
C GLU A 29 8.48 11.45 2.83
N LEU A 30 7.43 11.68 2.03
CA LEU A 30 7.56 11.72 0.57
C LEU A 30 8.16 13.06 0.11
N ARG A 31 9.41 13.04 -0.35
CA ARG A 31 10.18 14.23 -0.74
C ARG A 31 10.59 14.20 -2.20
N ASN A 32 10.60 15.37 -2.84
CA ASN A 32 11.16 15.51 -4.18
C ASN A 32 12.66 15.20 -4.14
N ILE A 33 13.14 14.39 -5.09
CA ILE A 33 14.53 13.90 -5.12
C ILE A 33 15.56 15.03 -5.21
N ASN A 34 15.24 16.11 -5.92
CA ASN A 34 16.17 17.20 -6.21
C ASN A 34 16.07 18.35 -5.21
N SER A 35 14.85 18.79 -4.89
CA SER A 35 14.62 19.96 -4.03
C SER A 35 14.38 19.62 -2.56
N ASN A 36 14.20 18.35 -2.23
CA ASN A 36 13.73 17.90 -0.92
C ASN A 36 12.38 18.50 -0.47
N SER A 37 11.61 19.09 -1.40
CA SER A 37 10.32 19.71 -1.08
C SER A 37 9.21 18.65 -0.92
N PRO A 38 8.13 18.95 -0.18
CA PRO A 38 6.94 18.09 -0.10
C PRO A 38 6.26 17.83 -1.46
N PHE A 39 5.32 16.89 -1.47
CA PHE A 39 4.45 16.65 -2.62
C PHE A 39 3.64 17.89 -3.01
N VAL A 40 3.48 18.11 -4.32
CA VAL A 40 2.65 19.18 -4.89
C VAL A 40 1.60 18.55 -5.80
N PHE A 41 0.33 18.87 -5.54
CA PHE A 41 -0.81 18.36 -6.30
C PHE A 41 -1.01 19.15 -7.61
N ASP A 42 -1.08 20.49 -7.51
CA ASP A 42 -1.38 21.38 -8.63
C ASP A 42 -0.16 21.69 -9.49
N VAL A 43 0.23 20.73 -10.32
CA VAL A 43 1.36 20.86 -11.26
C VAL A 43 0.94 21.28 -12.67
N SER A 44 -0.36 21.20 -12.97
CA SER A 44 -0.97 21.59 -14.24
C SER A 44 -2.25 22.39 -13.98
N SER A 45 -2.65 23.24 -14.95
CA SER A 45 -3.96 23.91 -14.93
C SER A 45 -5.13 22.94 -15.14
N SER A 46 -4.86 21.73 -15.63
CA SER A 46 -5.87 20.68 -15.79
C SER A 46 -6.04 19.90 -14.49
N GLY A 47 -7.14 20.17 -13.77
CA GLY A 47 -7.48 19.41 -12.56
C GLY A 47 -7.64 17.91 -12.81
N SER A 48 -8.13 17.52 -13.99
CA SER A 48 -8.23 16.11 -14.40
C SER A 48 -6.85 15.44 -14.53
N TYR A 49 -5.86 16.16 -15.06
CA TYR A 49 -4.48 15.68 -15.12
C TYR A 49 -3.90 15.52 -13.70
N ASN A 50 -4.05 16.52 -12.83
CA ASN A 50 -3.53 16.47 -11.46
C ASN A 50 -4.13 15.29 -10.67
N GLN A 51 -5.43 15.05 -10.84
CA GLN A 51 -6.12 13.92 -10.22
C GLN A 51 -5.58 12.58 -10.72
N LYS A 52 -5.47 12.38 -12.04
CA LYS A 52 -4.92 11.13 -12.61
C LYS A 52 -3.46 10.90 -12.19
N ARG A 53 -2.65 11.96 -12.12
CA ARG A 53 -1.26 11.91 -11.63
C ARG A 53 -1.21 11.44 -10.18
N TYR A 54 -2.07 11.99 -9.34
CA TYR A 54 -2.17 11.63 -7.92
C TYR A 54 -2.62 10.17 -7.73
N GLU A 55 -3.56 9.69 -8.55
CA GLU A 55 -3.99 8.29 -8.56
C GLU A 55 -2.85 7.36 -8.97
N ALA A 56 -2.16 7.66 -10.06
CA ALA A 56 -1.03 6.87 -10.54
C ALA A 56 0.13 6.82 -9.53
N LEU A 57 0.47 7.95 -8.90
CA LEU A 57 1.45 7.96 -7.80
C LEU A 57 0.98 7.08 -6.62
N GLY A 58 -0.33 7.10 -6.32
CA GLY A 58 -0.93 6.24 -5.31
C GLY A 58 -0.75 4.74 -5.57
N GLU A 59 -0.79 4.29 -6.82
CA GLU A 59 -0.54 2.90 -7.21
C GLU A 59 0.93 2.52 -7.06
N VAL A 60 1.85 3.45 -7.35
CA VAL A 60 3.28 3.25 -7.11
C VAL A 60 3.56 3.11 -5.61
N ILE A 61 2.98 3.99 -4.80
CA ILE A 61 3.09 3.92 -3.33
C ILE A 61 2.50 2.62 -2.79
N GLU A 62 1.39 2.14 -3.34
CA GLU A 62 0.83 0.85 -2.94
C GLU A 62 1.86 -0.29 -3.09
N LYS A 63 2.52 -0.38 -4.25
CA LYS A 63 3.54 -1.40 -4.50
C LYS A 63 4.72 -1.23 -3.55
N TYR A 64 5.15 0.01 -3.32
CA TYR A 64 6.23 0.31 -2.38
C TYR A 64 5.90 -0.14 -0.95
N VAL A 65 4.68 0.11 -0.47
CA VAL A 65 4.25 -0.36 0.87
C VAL A 65 4.25 -1.89 0.94
N TYR A 66 3.82 -2.60 -0.11
CA TYR A 66 3.94 -4.07 -0.14
C TYR A 66 5.38 -4.54 -0.03
N GLU A 67 6.32 -3.87 -0.68
CA GLU A 67 7.74 -4.21 -0.54
C GLU A 67 8.22 -4.03 0.90
N LEU A 68 7.81 -2.95 1.58
CA LEU A 68 8.15 -2.74 2.99
C LEU A 68 7.54 -3.80 3.91
N LEU A 69 6.30 -4.22 3.65
CA LEU A 69 5.68 -5.30 4.42
C LEU A 69 6.50 -6.61 4.32
N VAL A 70 7.06 -6.90 3.15
CA VAL A 70 7.89 -8.10 2.96
C VAL A 70 9.30 -7.91 3.52
N LYS A 71 9.98 -6.81 3.16
CA LYS A 71 11.40 -6.60 3.46
C LYS A 71 11.64 -6.18 4.90
N ASP A 72 10.84 -5.23 5.40
CA ASP A 72 11.07 -4.59 6.69
C ASP A 72 10.22 -5.19 7.81
N CYS A 73 9.07 -5.77 7.47
CA CYS A 73 8.19 -6.44 8.43
C CYS A 73 8.25 -7.97 8.33
N HIS A 74 9.04 -8.52 7.40
CA HIS A 74 9.21 -9.97 7.22
C HIS A 74 7.90 -10.75 7.04
N LEU A 75 6.92 -10.14 6.36
CA LEU A 75 5.65 -10.79 6.08
C LEU A 75 5.68 -11.52 4.74
N GLU A 76 5.00 -12.67 4.68
CA GLU A 76 4.75 -13.43 3.47
C GLU A 76 3.42 -13.01 2.84
N LYS A 77 3.42 -12.76 1.52
CA LYS A 77 2.20 -12.55 0.75
C LYS A 77 1.62 -13.89 0.30
N ILE A 78 0.47 -14.27 0.85
CA ILE A 78 -0.21 -15.53 0.54
C ILE A 78 -1.47 -15.26 -0.29
N THR A 79 -1.64 -16.02 -1.37
CA THR A 79 -2.86 -16.02 -2.18
C THR A 79 -3.94 -16.90 -1.54
N LEU A 80 -5.16 -16.41 -1.52
CA LEU A 80 -6.36 -17.09 -1.02
C LEU A 80 -7.40 -17.27 -2.13
N PRO A 81 -8.13 -18.40 -2.16
CA PRO A 81 -7.88 -19.62 -1.40
C PRO A 81 -6.50 -20.24 -1.71
N VAL A 82 -5.93 -20.97 -0.74
CA VAL A 82 -4.60 -21.59 -0.89
C VAL A 82 -4.62 -22.67 -1.96
N ASP A 83 -5.76 -23.33 -2.14
CA ASP A 83 -6.05 -24.42 -3.07
C ASP A 83 -6.76 -23.94 -4.34
N HIS A 84 -6.56 -22.67 -4.73
CA HIS A 84 -7.33 -22.07 -5.81
C HIS A 84 -7.16 -22.76 -7.16
N LYS A 85 -8.27 -22.92 -7.87
CA LYS A 85 -8.30 -23.37 -9.27
C LYS A 85 -7.91 -22.24 -10.21
N LYS A 86 -7.47 -22.60 -11.43
CA LYS A 86 -6.93 -21.65 -12.43
C LYS A 86 -7.85 -20.45 -12.74
N ASP A 87 -9.16 -20.61 -12.61
CA ASP A 87 -10.15 -19.61 -13.03
C ASP A 87 -11.06 -19.15 -11.87
N GLU A 88 -10.70 -19.45 -10.62
CA GLU A 88 -11.49 -18.96 -9.49
C GLU A 88 -11.01 -17.56 -9.02
N PRO A 89 -11.91 -16.74 -8.48
CA PRO A 89 -11.53 -15.46 -7.89
C PRO A 89 -10.56 -15.66 -6.72
N THR A 90 -9.38 -15.06 -6.83
CA THR A 90 -8.38 -15.07 -5.76
C THR A 90 -8.21 -13.70 -5.14
N ASN A 91 -7.62 -13.71 -3.95
CA ASN A 91 -7.20 -12.54 -3.22
C ASN A 91 -5.87 -12.82 -2.53
N PHE A 92 -5.32 -11.87 -1.77
CA PHE A 92 -4.14 -12.13 -0.95
C PHE A 92 -4.23 -11.48 0.41
N ILE A 93 -3.43 -12.01 1.32
CA ILE A 93 -3.12 -11.45 2.62
C ILE A 93 -1.61 -11.41 2.83
N PHE A 94 -1.14 -10.52 3.71
CA PHE A 94 0.22 -10.58 4.25
C PHE A 94 0.16 -11.18 5.64
N VAL A 95 0.99 -12.19 5.90
CA VAL A 95 1.06 -12.93 7.17
C VAL A 95 2.48 -13.01 7.72
N SER A 96 2.62 -13.17 9.03
CA SER A 96 3.92 -13.51 9.63
C SER A 96 4.31 -14.95 9.30
N ASP A 97 5.60 -15.25 9.40
CA ASP A 97 6.14 -16.61 9.22
C ASP A 97 5.57 -17.61 10.24
N ASP A 98 5.33 -17.16 11.46
CA ASP A 98 4.81 -17.96 12.56
C ASP A 98 3.29 -18.11 12.58
N ALA A 99 2.56 -17.46 11.66
CA ALA A 99 1.10 -17.34 11.68
C ALA A 99 0.35 -18.68 11.85
N LYS A 100 0.87 -19.75 11.24
CA LYS A 100 0.28 -21.11 11.29
C LYS A 100 0.68 -21.94 12.50
N THR A 101 1.76 -21.56 13.19
CA THR A 101 2.38 -22.35 14.27
C THR A 101 2.11 -21.75 15.64
N ASN A 102 1.90 -20.44 15.67
CA ASN A 102 1.50 -19.67 16.82
C ASN A 102 0.13 -20.09 17.36
N ARG A 103 0.05 -20.39 18.67
CA ARG A 103 -1.20 -20.76 19.35
C ARG A 103 -1.65 -19.77 20.41
N GLU A 104 -0.97 -18.64 20.56
CA GLU A 104 -1.23 -17.71 21.67
C GLU A 104 -2.06 -16.50 21.25
N LYS A 105 -1.58 -15.71 20.29
CA LYS A 105 -2.17 -14.40 19.95
C LYS A 105 -2.16 -14.16 18.45
N LEU A 106 -3.26 -13.57 17.95
CA LEU A 106 -3.49 -13.23 16.55
C LEU A 106 -4.06 -11.79 16.55
N MET A 107 -3.50 -10.84 15.78
CA MET A 107 -4.26 -9.63 15.41
C MET A 107 -4.36 -9.41 13.92
N ILE A 108 -5.57 -9.06 13.54
CA ILE A 108 -5.93 -8.91 12.16
C ILE A 108 -6.03 -7.40 11.93
N LEU A 109 -5.24 -6.87 10.98
CA LEU A 109 -5.34 -5.47 10.58
C LEU A 109 -6.13 -5.38 9.28
N ILE A 110 -7.37 -4.90 9.39
CA ILE A 110 -8.26 -4.73 8.25
C ILE A 110 -8.29 -3.24 7.88
N HIS A 111 -7.96 -2.92 6.63
CA HIS A 111 -8.08 -1.55 6.13
C HIS A 111 -9.52 -1.25 5.66
N GLY A 112 -9.83 0.04 5.54
CA GLY A 112 -11.13 0.50 5.05
C GLY A 112 -11.37 0.16 3.56
N SER A 113 -12.62 0.27 3.10
CA SER A 113 -12.97 0.06 1.70
C SER A 113 -12.52 1.23 0.79
N GLY A 114 -12.39 0.97 -0.51
CA GLY A 114 -12.14 2.01 -1.52
C GLY A 114 -10.75 1.89 -2.15
N VAL A 115 -10.02 3.01 -2.22
CA VAL A 115 -8.68 3.08 -2.84
C VAL A 115 -7.53 2.70 -1.91
N VAL A 116 -7.82 2.43 -0.64
CA VAL A 116 -6.85 1.96 0.35
C VAL A 116 -6.65 0.45 0.18
N ARG A 117 -5.44 0.00 0.46
CA ARG A 117 -4.95 -1.35 0.18
C ARG A 117 -4.21 -1.89 1.39
N ALA A 118 -3.81 -3.15 1.32
CA ALA A 118 -3.09 -3.77 2.40
C ALA A 118 -1.84 -2.96 2.81
N GLY A 119 -1.62 -2.79 4.11
CA GLY A 119 -0.52 -2.01 4.66
C GLY A 119 -0.83 -0.53 4.82
N GLN A 120 -1.98 -0.03 4.37
CA GLN A 120 -2.27 1.41 4.34
C GLN A 120 -3.48 1.77 5.21
N TRP A 121 -3.39 2.92 5.89
CA TRP A 121 -4.54 3.58 6.50
C TRP A 121 -5.15 4.63 5.58
N ALA A 122 -4.30 5.48 5.00
CA ALA A 122 -4.75 6.51 4.07
C ALA A 122 -3.61 6.97 3.15
N ARG A 123 -3.84 6.88 1.83
CA ARG A 123 -2.92 7.41 0.81
C ARG A 123 -2.57 8.88 1.05
N ARG A 124 -3.56 9.70 1.44
CA ARG A 124 -3.37 11.13 1.71
C ARG A 124 -2.35 11.36 2.84
N LEU A 125 -2.36 10.53 3.88
CA LEU A 125 -1.39 10.63 4.96
C LEU A 125 -0.01 10.21 4.48
N ILE A 126 0.10 9.08 3.75
CA ILE A 126 1.39 8.62 3.20
C ILE A 126 2.05 9.70 2.33
N ILE A 127 1.26 10.41 1.51
CA ILE A 127 1.77 11.41 0.56
C ILE A 127 2.12 12.74 1.23
N ASN A 128 1.35 13.20 2.22
CA ASN A 128 1.46 14.56 2.75
C ASN A 128 2.04 14.64 4.17
N ASP A 129 2.16 13.50 4.84
CA ASP A 129 2.70 13.38 6.19
C ASP A 129 3.84 12.35 6.15
N SER A 130 3.59 11.07 6.43
CA SER A 130 4.63 10.05 6.38
C SER A 130 4.09 8.62 6.23
N LEU A 131 5.01 7.67 5.98
CA LEU A 131 4.74 6.24 6.12
C LEU A 131 4.28 5.89 7.53
N GLU A 132 4.79 6.57 8.56
CA GLU A 132 4.46 6.29 9.96
C GLU A 132 2.98 6.53 10.25
N SER A 133 2.43 7.69 9.86
CA SER A 133 1.01 7.98 10.11
C SER A 133 0.08 7.33 9.08
N GLY A 134 0.57 7.11 7.86
CA GLY A 134 -0.23 6.66 6.74
C GLY A 134 -0.33 5.15 6.56
N THR A 135 0.52 4.36 7.23
CA THR A 135 0.60 2.90 7.05
C THR A 135 0.33 2.10 8.32
N GLN A 136 0.10 0.80 8.13
CA GLN A 136 -0.06 -0.19 9.19
C GLN A 136 1.30 -0.63 9.76
N ILE A 137 2.41 -0.34 9.08
CA ILE A 137 3.78 -0.78 9.43
C ILE A 137 4.15 -0.52 10.89
N PRO A 138 3.83 0.62 11.51
CA PRO A 138 4.23 0.89 12.89
C PRO A 138 3.54 -0.04 13.89
N TYR A 139 2.29 -0.38 13.62
CA TYR A 139 1.51 -1.32 14.43
C TYR A 139 2.07 -2.74 14.30
N ILE A 140 2.50 -3.12 13.10
CA ILE A 140 3.13 -4.42 12.83
C ILE A 140 4.47 -4.51 13.57
N LYS A 141 5.35 -3.52 13.41
CA LYS A 141 6.64 -3.45 14.11
C LYS A 141 6.46 -3.47 15.62
N ARG A 142 5.48 -2.72 16.15
CA ARG A 142 5.12 -2.73 17.58
C ARG A 142 4.68 -4.12 18.05
N ALA A 143 3.82 -4.79 17.29
CA ALA A 143 3.35 -6.14 17.63
C ALA A 143 4.52 -7.14 17.66
N GLN A 144 5.39 -7.10 16.65
CA GLN A 144 6.59 -7.95 16.59
C GLN A 144 7.55 -7.70 17.76
N GLN A 145 7.78 -6.45 18.15
CA GLN A 145 8.62 -6.10 19.30
C GLN A 145 8.07 -6.67 20.61
N VAL A 146 6.76 -6.54 20.85
CA VAL A 146 6.08 -7.11 22.01
C VAL A 146 6.21 -8.64 21.98
N CYS A 147 5.95 -9.25 20.84
CA CYS A 147 6.05 -10.69 20.62
C CYS A 147 7.45 -11.24 20.94
N ASN A 148 8.49 -10.63 20.40
CA ASN A 148 9.88 -11.03 20.69
C ASN A 148 10.23 -10.87 22.18
N SER A 149 9.73 -9.82 22.84
CA SER A 149 10.01 -9.55 24.26
C SER A 149 9.35 -10.56 25.20
N TYR A 150 8.19 -11.10 24.82
CA TYR A 150 7.42 -12.03 25.64
C TYR A 150 7.44 -13.48 25.12
N LYS A 151 8.21 -13.78 24.07
CA LYS A 151 8.16 -15.04 23.31
C LYS A 151 6.75 -15.42 22.86
N THR A 152 5.92 -14.42 22.61
CA THR A 152 4.59 -14.62 22.03
C THR A 152 4.69 -14.43 20.54
N SER A 153 3.79 -15.04 19.79
CA SER A 153 3.74 -14.95 18.34
C SER A 153 2.58 -14.09 17.90
N PHE A 154 2.57 -13.64 16.64
CA PHE A 154 1.47 -12.82 16.12
C PHE A 154 1.20 -13.08 14.64
N ASP A 155 0.00 -13.53 14.32
CA ASP A 155 -0.48 -13.57 12.92
C ASP A 155 -1.07 -12.21 12.56
N LEU A 156 -0.57 -11.64 11.45
CA LEU A 156 -1.14 -10.46 10.81
C LEU A 156 -1.90 -10.92 9.58
N SER A 157 -3.12 -10.44 9.35
CA SER A 157 -3.75 -10.64 8.05
C SER A 157 -4.26 -9.31 7.53
N ILE A 158 -3.72 -8.87 6.40
CA ILE A 158 -4.16 -7.64 5.74
C ILE A 158 -4.96 -7.97 4.48
N PHE A 159 -6.27 -7.75 4.55
CA PHE A 159 -7.22 -8.13 3.51
C PHE A 159 -7.39 -7.05 2.45
N ASN A 160 -7.10 -7.37 1.19
CA ASN A 160 -7.39 -6.48 0.07
C ASN A 160 -8.85 -6.64 -0.39
N LYS A 161 -9.73 -5.67 -0.12
CA LYS A 161 -11.17 -5.83 -0.41
C LYS A 161 -11.51 -5.54 -1.89
N TYR A 162 -11.15 -6.45 -2.80
CA TYR A 162 -11.66 -6.40 -4.19
C TYR A 162 -12.97 -7.17 -4.39
N HIS A 163 -13.22 -8.22 -3.59
CA HIS A 163 -14.45 -8.99 -3.60
C HIS A 163 -14.87 -9.35 -2.17
N LYS A 164 -16.18 -9.59 -1.93
CA LYS A 164 -16.68 -10.12 -0.65
C LYS A 164 -16.04 -11.48 -0.41
N VAL A 165 -14.94 -11.52 0.33
CA VAL A 165 -14.40 -12.74 0.91
C VAL A 165 -14.99 -12.84 2.31
N THR A 166 -15.93 -13.77 2.49
CA THR A 166 -16.41 -14.16 3.81
C THR A 166 -15.29 -14.93 4.48
N ILE A 167 -14.73 -14.38 5.56
CA ILE A 167 -13.84 -15.12 6.45
C ILE A 167 -14.77 -15.97 7.33
N LEU A 168 -14.67 -17.30 7.23
CA LEU A 168 -15.39 -18.25 8.08
C LEU A 168 -14.72 -18.36 9.45
#